data_AF-A0A3N0WNL0-F1
#
_entry.id   AF-A0A3N0WNL0-F1
#
_cell.length_a   1.000
_cell.length_b   1.000
_cell.length_c   1.000
_cell.angle_alpha   90.00
_cell.angle_beta   90.00
_cell.angle_gamma   90.00
#
_symmetry.space_group_name_H-M   'P 1'
#
loop_
_entity.id
_entity.type
_entity.pdbx_description
1 polymer ?
#
loop_
_entity_poly.entity_id
_entity_poly.type
_entity_poly.pdbx_seq_one_letter_code
_entity_poly.pdbx_strand_id
1 'polypeptide(L)'
;MKNFLLLIGIFMTLFCKAQVQSQSFTFTFNPSKFIRENKLKEGSRKELTFNLYDIHGKETKYTTADKTSEMLRKQNIYSFKGKSEDGTKLITLTIASGKMTGAYLENGNSYFIEPLNKNCKKKYKIYTKPDGNYPVGQVEDAIK
;
A
#
# COMPACT_ATOMS: atom_id res chain seq x y z
N MET A 1 43.93 -29.64 -6.59
CA MET A 1 42.50 -29.86 -6.22
C MET A 1 42.07 -29.12 -4.96
N LYS A 2 42.88 -29.10 -3.89
CA LYS A 2 42.58 -28.41 -2.62
C LYS A 2 42.29 -26.89 -2.76
N ASN A 3 43.02 -26.21 -3.65
CA ASN A 3 42.88 -24.75 -3.84
C ASN A 3 41.65 -24.35 -4.67
N PHE A 4 41.11 -25.25 -5.49
CA PHE A 4 39.91 -24.98 -6.31
C PHE A 4 38.63 -25.07 -5.48
N LEU A 5 38.57 -26.03 -4.55
CA LEU A 5 37.47 -26.19 -3.59
C LEU A 5 37.39 -25.00 -2.60
N LEU A 6 38.54 -24.42 -2.24
CA LEU A 6 38.60 -23.23 -1.37
C LEU A 6 38.02 -21.99 -2.06
N LEU A 7 38.23 -21.85 -3.36
CA LEU A 7 37.74 -20.74 -4.18
C LEU A 7 36.21 -20.81 -4.36
N ILE A 8 35.66 -22.01 -4.53
CA ILE A 8 34.21 -22.26 -4.57
C ILE A 8 33.55 -21.94 -3.23
N GLY A 9 34.20 -22.30 -2.11
CA GLY A 9 33.72 -21.98 -0.76
C GLY A 9 33.63 -20.47 -0.51
N ILE A 10 34.65 -19.70 -0.92
CA ILE A 10 34.66 -18.24 -0.79
C ILE A 10 33.59 -17.60 -1.70
N PHE A 11 33.42 -18.09 -2.94
CA PHE A 11 32.38 -17.61 -3.85
C PHE A 11 30.97 -17.84 -3.26
N MET A 12 30.68 -19.03 -2.73
CA MET A 12 29.37 -19.33 -2.14
C MET A 12 29.04 -18.47 -0.91
N THR A 13 30.02 -18.09 -0.09
CA THR A 13 29.78 -17.21 1.07
C THR A 13 29.50 -15.75 0.70
N LEU A 14 29.92 -15.29 -0.50
CA LEU A 14 29.69 -13.93 -0.97
C LEU A 14 28.28 -13.75 -1.57
N PHE A 15 27.67 -14.80 -2.13
CA PHE A 15 26.33 -14.72 -2.73
C PHE A 15 25.17 -14.96 -1.75
N CYS A 16 25.43 -15.49 -0.54
CA CYS A 16 24.38 -15.72 0.46
C CYS A 16 23.93 -14.47 1.24
N LYS A 17 24.50 -13.28 0.97
CA LYS A 17 24.04 -12.01 1.53
C LYS A 17 23.39 -11.12 0.48
N ALA A 18 22.54 -11.69 -0.39
CA ALA A 18 21.45 -10.91 -0.99
C ALA A 18 20.49 -10.52 0.13
N GLN A 19 20.90 -9.53 0.93
CA GLN A 19 20.09 -8.87 1.92
C GLN A 19 18.83 -8.43 1.19
N VAL A 20 17.68 -9.04 1.52
CA VAL A 20 16.38 -8.68 0.97
C VAL A 20 16.15 -7.20 1.30
N GLN A 21 16.53 -6.33 0.36
CA GLN A 21 16.38 -4.91 0.53
C GLN A 21 14.88 -4.66 0.56
N SER A 22 14.37 -4.16 1.69
CA SER A 22 12.97 -3.79 1.85
C SER A 22 12.60 -2.88 0.69
N GLN A 23 11.88 -3.42 -0.29
CA GLN A 23 11.53 -2.67 -1.48
C GLN A 23 10.52 -1.61 -1.05
N SER A 24 10.73 -0.39 -1.51
CA SER A 24 9.75 0.67 -1.32
C SER A 24 9.76 1.62 -2.50
N PHE A 25 8.58 2.14 -2.83
CA PHE A 25 8.40 3.14 -3.87
C PHE A 25 7.66 4.34 -3.32
N THR A 26 8.14 5.55 -3.62
CA THR A 26 7.51 6.80 -3.18
C THR A 26 6.82 7.49 -4.34
N PHE A 27 5.59 7.92 -4.13
CA PHE A 27 4.79 8.62 -5.13
C PHE A 27 4.05 9.82 -4.55
N THR A 28 3.50 10.66 -5.44
CA THR A 28 2.69 11.80 -5.05
C THR A 28 1.22 11.55 -5.37
N PHE A 29 0.33 11.87 -4.43
CA PHE A 29 -1.12 11.78 -4.59
C PHE A 29 -1.79 12.90 -3.81
N ASN A 30 -2.91 13.45 -4.29
CA ASN A 30 -3.60 14.55 -3.59
C ASN A 30 -5.04 14.12 -3.22
N PRO A 31 -5.27 13.64 -1.98
CA PRO A 31 -6.58 13.16 -1.56
C PRO A 31 -7.67 14.23 -1.64
N SER A 32 -7.36 15.49 -1.32
CA SER A 32 -8.33 16.57 -1.38
C SER A 32 -8.79 16.88 -2.81
N LYS A 33 -7.84 16.84 -3.77
CA LYS A 33 -8.15 16.97 -5.20
C LYS A 33 -9.02 15.80 -5.66
N PHE A 34 -8.62 14.58 -5.30
CA PHE A 34 -9.35 13.35 -5.65
C PHE A 34 -10.80 13.36 -5.13
N ILE A 35 -11.02 13.71 -3.86
CA ILE A 35 -12.36 13.81 -3.25
C ILE A 35 -13.25 14.80 -4.02
N ARG A 36 -12.69 15.97 -4.38
CA ARG A 36 -13.43 17.03 -5.06
C ARG A 36 -13.80 16.63 -6.49
N GLU A 37 -12.85 16.12 -7.25
CA GLU A 37 -13.05 15.75 -8.66
C GLU A 37 -14.06 14.60 -8.82
N ASN A 38 -14.08 13.67 -7.86
CA ASN A 38 -14.99 12.54 -7.87
C ASN A 38 -16.30 12.80 -7.08
N LYS A 39 -16.54 14.04 -6.63
CA LYS A 39 -17.73 14.44 -5.88
C LYS A 39 -18.09 13.51 -4.72
N LEU A 40 -17.07 13.01 -4.01
CA LEU A 40 -17.28 11.96 -3.01
C LEU A 40 -18.14 12.43 -1.83
N LYS A 41 -18.29 13.73 -1.58
CA LYS A 41 -19.15 14.22 -0.50
C LYS A 41 -20.64 13.96 -0.74
N GLU A 42 -21.06 13.93 -1.99
CA GLU A 42 -22.48 13.85 -2.39
C GLU A 42 -23.03 12.43 -2.29
N GLY A 43 -22.16 11.43 -2.20
CA GLY A 43 -22.55 10.03 -2.19
C GLY A 43 -22.96 9.57 -3.59
N SER A 44 -22.15 8.71 -4.19
CA SER A 44 -22.57 8.03 -5.42
C SER A 44 -22.14 6.57 -5.33
N ARG A 45 -23.07 5.65 -5.61
CA ARG A 45 -22.79 4.20 -5.73
C ARG A 45 -22.01 3.89 -7.02
N LYS A 46 -21.09 4.77 -7.42
CA LYS A 46 -20.35 4.65 -8.67
C LYS A 46 -19.06 3.87 -8.44
N GLU A 47 -18.68 3.17 -9.49
CA GLU A 47 -17.30 2.75 -9.66
C GLU A 47 -16.41 3.98 -9.91
N LEU A 48 -15.23 3.96 -9.34
CA LEU A 48 -14.21 4.99 -9.43
C LEU A 48 -12.97 4.35 -10.04
N THR A 49 -12.54 4.90 -11.17
CA THR A 49 -11.31 4.50 -11.84
C THR A 49 -10.23 5.54 -11.61
N PHE A 50 -9.06 5.11 -11.13
CA PHE A 50 -7.91 5.98 -10.94
C PHE A 50 -6.61 5.20 -11.03
N ASN A 51 -5.53 5.93 -11.26
CA ASN A 51 -4.20 5.36 -11.31
C ASN A 51 -3.50 5.51 -9.96
N LEU A 52 -2.79 4.47 -9.56
CA LEU A 52 -1.78 4.48 -8.50
C LEU A 52 -0.51 3.82 -9.03
N TYR A 53 0.46 3.58 -8.16
CA TYR A 53 1.69 2.89 -8.49
C TYR A 53 1.75 1.55 -7.77
N ASP A 54 2.59 0.64 -8.26
CA ASP A 54 2.99 -0.55 -7.52
C ASP A 54 4.33 -0.34 -6.80
N ILE A 55 4.79 -1.38 -6.10
CA ILE A 55 6.05 -1.43 -5.37
C ILE A 55 7.29 -1.21 -6.26
N HIS A 56 7.17 -1.39 -7.57
CA HIS A 56 8.21 -1.20 -8.57
C HIS A 56 8.11 0.18 -9.25
N GLY A 57 7.12 0.99 -8.88
CA GLY A 57 6.87 2.30 -9.47
C GLY A 57 6.15 2.27 -10.81
N LYS A 58 5.60 1.11 -11.21
CA LYS A 58 4.77 1.01 -12.40
C LYS A 58 3.37 1.56 -12.10
N GLU A 59 2.91 2.46 -12.94
CA GLU A 59 1.55 2.97 -12.85
C GLU A 59 0.54 1.84 -13.15
N THR A 60 -0.44 1.69 -12.27
CA THR A 60 -1.48 0.68 -12.34
C THR A 60 -2.83 1.36 -12.20
N LYS A 61 -3.72 1.10 -13.17
CA LYS A 61 -5.10 1.55 -13.14
C LYS A 61 -5.95 0.62 -12.28
N TYR A 62 -6.74 1.19 -11.38
CA TYR A 62 -7.67 0.47 -10.52
C TYR A 62 -9.09 0.91 -10.79
N THR A 63 -10.02 -0.05 -10.83
CA THR A 63 -11.46 0.21 -10.76
C THR A 63 -11.96 -0.24 -9.40
N THR A 64 -12.55 0.69 -8.65
CA THR A 64 -12.96 0.50 -7.26
C THR A 64 -14.41 0.88 -7.03
N ALA A 65 -15.09 0.20 -6.13
CA ALA A 65 -16.37 0.62 -5.62
C ALA A 65 -16.17 1.50 -4.37
N ASP A 66 -16.92 2.59 -4.29
CA ASP A 66 -17.07 3.36 -3.05
C ASP A 66 -17.83 2.52 -2.01
N LYS A 67 -17.15 2.13 -0.93
CA LYS A 67 -17.69 1.36 0.20
C LYS A 67 -17.97 2.24 1.43
N THR A 68 -17.96 3.56 1.24
CA THR A 68 -18.15 4.52 2.32
C THR A 68 -19.62 4.58 2.73
N SER A 69 -19.90 4.24 4.00
CA SER A 69 -21.22 4.45 4.60
C SER A 69 -21.52 5.93 4.76
N GLU A 70 -22.80 6.30 4.86
CA GLU A 70 -23.20 7.69 5.07
C GLU A 70 -22.60 8.30 6.35
N MET A 71 -22.48 7.50 7.42
CA MET A 71 -21.87 7.93 8.68
C MET A 71 -20.40 8.31 8.50
N LEU A 72 -19.62 7.46 7.83
CA LEU A 72 -18.20 7.74 7.54
C LEU A 72 -18.06 8.96 6.62
N ARG A 73 -18.95 9.11 5.65
CA ARG A 73 -18.95 10.25 4.73
C ARG A 73 -19.16 11.58 5.45
N LYS A 74 -20.10 11.64 6.42
CA LYS A 74 -20.31 12.80 7.30
C LYS A 74 -19.04 13.18 8.08
N GLN A 75 -18.21 12.20 8.40
CA GLN A 75 -16.91 12.38 9.06
C GLN A 75 -15.76 12.64 8.08
N ASN A 76 -16.03 12.80 6.78
CA ASN A 76 -15.01 12.91 5.71
C ASN A 76 -14.02 11.73 5.67
N ILE A 77 -14.51 10.53 5.99
CA ILE A 77 -13.78 9.27 5.84
C ILE A 77 -14.36 8.56 4.62
N TYR A 78 -13.49 8.15 3.69
CA TYR A 78 -13.88 7.50 2.44
C TYR A 78 -13.12 6.19 2.26
N SER A 79 -13.81 5.09 1.98
CA SER A 79 -13.21 3.77 1.76
C SER A 79 -13.56 3.21 0.38
N PHE A 80 -12.58 2.60 -0.27
CA PHE A 80 -12.68 2.05 -1.61
C PHE A 80 -12.13 0.64 -1.62
N LYS A 81 -12.78 -0.24 -2.39
CA LYS A 81 -12.30 -1.61 -2.64
C LYS A 81 -12.43 -1.93 -4.12
N GLY A 82 -11.44 -2.58 -4.69
CA GLY A 82 -11.46 -2.92 -6.12
C GLY A 82 -10.30 -3.77 -6.57
N LYS A 83 -10.04 -3.72 -7.86
CA LYS A 83 -8.99 -4.49 -8.52
C LYS A 83 -8.27 -3.69 -9.60
N SER A 84 -7.06 -4.09 -9.94
CA SER A 84 -6.35 -3.57 -11.11
C SER A 84 -7.07 -3.94 -12.40
N GLU A 85 -6.77 -3.22 -13.49
CA GLU A 85 -7.32 -3.46 -14.83
C GLU A 85 -7.09 -4.89 -15.33
N ASP A 86 -5.93 -5.48 -15.03
CA ASP A 86 -5.58 -6.87 -15.34
C ASP A 86 -6.14 -7.90 -14.33
N GLY A 87 -6.78 -7.43 -13.25
CA GLY A 87 -7.36 -8.26 -12.20
C GLY A 87 -6.35 -8.94 -11.26
N THR A 88 -5.05 -8.72 -11.43
CA THR A 88 -4.00 -9.40 -10.65
C THR A 88 -3.82 -8.82 -9.24
N LYS A 89 -4.22 -7.56 -9.04
CA LYS A 89 -4.07 -6.85 -7.77
C LYS A 89 -5.44 -6.54 -7.18
N LEU A 90 -5.63 -6.87 -5.90
CA LEU A 90 -6.82 -6.49 -5.13
C LEU A 90 -6.48 -5.36 -4.19
N ILE A 91 -7.18 -4.22 -4.29
CA ILE A 91 -6.84 -3.00 -3.53
C ILE A 91 -7.93 -2.63 -2.52
N THR A 92 -7.50 -2.17 -1.35
CA THR A 92 -8.34 -1.47 -0.37
C THR A 92 -7.68 -0.15 -0.01
N LEU A 93 -8.41 0.95 -0.12
CA LEU A 93 -7.94 2.29 0.24
C LEU A 93 -8.89 2.96 1.22
N THR A 94 -8.35 3.83 2.06
CA THR A 94 -9.10 4.72 2.94
C THR A 94 -8.48 6.10 2.91
N ILE A 95 -9.30 7.12 2.70
CA ILE A 95 -8.94 8.53 2.86
C ILE A 95 -9.62 9.07 4.11
N ALA A 96 -8.82 9.51 5.08
CA ALA A 96 -9.28 10.11 6.32
C ALA A 96 -8.37 11.28 6.71
N SER A 97 -8.94 12.35 7.28
CA SER A 97 -8.18 13.54 7.73
C SER A 97 -7.24 14.13 6.64
N GLY A 98 -7.61 13.99 5.36
CA GLY A 98 -6.82 14.46 4.22
C GLY A 98 -5.59 13.61 3.87
N LYS A 99 -5.49 12.38 4.39
CA LYS A 99 -4.42 11.41 4.11
C LYS A 99 -5.02 10.14 3.53
N MET A 100 -4.29 9.51 2.63
CA MET A 100 -4.63 8.18 2.10
C MET A 100 -3.82 7.09 2.82
N THR A 101 -4.48 5.98 3.11
CA THR A 101 -3.87 4.73 3.59
C THR A 101 -4.51 3.56 2.86
N GLY A 102 -3.84 2.42 2.81
CA GLY A 102 -4.43 1.23 2.23
C GLY A 102 -3.43 0.12 2.02
N ALA A 103 -3.86 -0.89 1.28
CA ALA A 103 -3.01 -1.96 0.85
C ALA A 103 -3.52 -2.55 -0.46
N TYR A 104 -2.64 -3.21 -1.20
CA TYR A 104 -3.03 -4.13 -2.25
C TYR A 104 -2.41 -5.51 -2.06
N LEU A 105 -3.10 -6.54 -2.53
CA LEU A 105 -2.64 -7.92 -2.58
C LEU A 105 -2.26 -8.27 -4.01
N GLU A 106 -1.10 -8.87 -4.22
CA GLU A 106 -0.63 -9.39 -5.51
C GLU A 106 0.10 -10.71 -5.27
N ASN A 107 -0.35 -11.79 -5.92
CA ASN A 107 0.25 -13.14 -5.78
C ASN A 107 0.41 -13.60 -4.32
N GLY A 108 -0.56 -13.28 -3.45
CA GLY A 108 -0.53 -13.62 -2.02
C GLY A 108 0.33 -12.69 -1.15
N ASN A 109 1.06 -11.75 -1.74
CA ASN A 109 1.86 -10.76 -1.02
C ASN A 109 1.07 -9.47 -0.78
N SER A 110 1.16 -8.93 0.43
CA SER A 110 0.51 -7.67 0.82
C SER A 110 1.48 -6.50 0.76
N TYR A 111 1.05 -5.44 0.07
CA TYR A 111 1.81 -4.20 -0.10
C TYR A 111 1.04 -3.05 0.53
N PHE A 112 1.69 -2.30 1.40
CA PHE A 112 1.05 -1.26 2.22
C PHE A 112 1.30 0.11 1.63
N ILE A 113 0.26 0.95 1.62
CA ILE A 113 0.28 2.33 1.13
C ILE A 113 0.03 3.25 2.32
N GLU A 114 0.99 4.10 2.63
CA GLU A 114 0.92 5.03 3.76
C GLU A 114 1.56 6.37 3.44
N PRO A 115 1.21 7.45 4.17
CA PRO A 115 1.93 8.71 4.10
C PRO A 115 3.43 8.51 4.35
N LEU A 116 4.27 9.20 3.59
CA LEU A 116 5.74 9.09 3.74
C LEU A 116 6.20 9.47 5.15
N ASN A 117 5.51 10.42 5.79
CA ASN A 117 5.69 10.76 7.20
C ASN A 117 4.34 11.14 7.83
N LYS A 118 4.27 11.18 9.17
CA LYS A 118 3.02 11.39 9.93
C LYS A 118 2.22 12.61 9.50
N ASN A 119 2.86 13.69 9.03
CA ASN A 119 2.20 14.94 8.65
C ASN A 119 2.09 15.14 7.13
N CYS A 120 2.55 14.19 6.32
CA CYS A 120 2.49 14.31 4.86
C CYS A 120 1.08 14.03 4.36
N LYS A 121 0.56 14.94 3.52
CA LYS A 121 -0.74 14.75 2.84
C LYS A 121 -0.60 14.48 1.35
N LYS A 122 0.61 14.58 0.80
CA LYS A 122 0.86 14.53 -0.65
C LYS A 122 1.84 13.47 -1.11
N LYS A 123 2.81 13.07 -0.28
CA LYS A 123 3.78 12.01 -0.61
C LYS A 123 3.46 10.75 0.17
N TYR A 124 3.49 9.64 -0.53
CA TYR A 124 3.11 8.32 -0.02
C TYR A 124 4.19 7.31 -0.39
N LYS A 125 4.30 6.27 0.41
CA LYS A 125 5.18 5.13 0.15
C LYS A 125 4.35 3.86 -0.02
N ILE A 126 4.82 3.00 -0.90
CA ILE A 126 4.39 1.62 -1.06
C ILE A 126 5.53 0.77 -0.55
N TYR A 127 5.25 -0.19 0.33
CA TYR A 127 6.28 -1.04 0.91
C TYR A 127 5.73 -2.41 1.32
N THR A 128 6.60 -3.40 1.36
CA THR A 128 6.34 -4.66 2.06
C THR A 128 6.74 -4.51 3.52
N LYS A 129 5.92 -4.99 4.46
CA LYS A 129 6.36 -5.07 5.86
C LYS A 129 7.48 -6.12 5.96
N PRO A 130 8.62 -5.83 6.61
CA PRO A 130 9.60 -6.86 6.90
C PRO A 130 8.97 -7.97 7.75
N ASP A 131 9.45 -9.20 7.63
CA ASP A 131 8.96 -10.32 8.46
C ASP A 131 9.16 -9.99 9.94
N GLY A 132 8.09 -10.06 10.74
CA GLY A 132 8.15 -9.73 12.16
C GLY A 132 6.78 -9.72 12.85
N ASN A 133 6.80 -9.85 14.18
CA ASN A 133 5.62 -9.71 15.03
C ASN A 133 5.28 -8.23 15.18
N TYR A 134 4.35 -7.75 14.36
CA TYR A 134 3.77 -6.41 14.54
C TYR A 134 2.67 -6.48 15.58
N PRO A 135 2.60 -5.51 16.52
CA PRO A 135 1.42 -5.37 17.35
C PRO A 135 0.22 -5.12 16.44
N VAL A 136 -0.67 -6.10 16.38
CA VAL A 136 -1.99 -6.01 15.76
C VAL A 136 -3.00 -5.79 16.89
N GLY A 137 -3.69 -4.65 16.87
CA GLY A 137 -4.60 -4.22 17.95
C GLY A 137 -4.24 -2.82 18.48
N GLN A 138 -5.19 -2.18 19.16
CA GLN A 138 -4.85 -1.01 19.98
C GLN A 138 -4.08 -1.53 21.21
N VAL A 139 -3.06 -0.81 21.68
CA VAL A 139 -2.34 -1.17 22.92
C VAL A 139 -3.31 -1.29 24.11
N GLU A 140 -4.46 -0.62 24.02
CA GLU A 140 -5.54 -0.61 25.01
C GLU A 140 -6.52 -1.80 24.92
N ASP A 141 -6.47 -2.62 23.86
CA ASP A 141 -7.31 -3.84 23.77
C ASP A 141 -6.85 -4.94 24.77
N ALA A 142 -5.72 -4.73 25.44
CA ALA A 142 -5.14 -5.63 26.44
C ALA A 142 -5.54 -5.30 27.90
N ILE A 143 -6.69 -4.65 28.13
CA ILE A 143 -7.20 -4.45 29.49
C ILE A 143 -8.65 -4.95 29.61
N LYS A 144 -8.77 -6.21 30.06
CA LYS A 144 -9.53 -6.58 31.26
C LYS A 144 -9.14 -7.98 31.73
#